data_AF-A0A835ZHU6-F1
#
_entry.id   AF-A0A835ZHU6-F1
#
_cell.length_a   1.000
_cell.length_b   1.000
_cell.length_c   1.000
_cell.angle_alpha   90.00
_cell.angle_beta   90.00
_cell.angle_gamma   90.00
#
_symmetry.space_group_name_H-M   'P 1'
#
loop_
_entity.id
_entity.type
_entity.pdbx_description
1 polymer ?
#
loop_
_entity_poly.entity_id
_entity_poly.type
_entity_poly.pdbx_seq_one_letter_code
_entity_poly.pdbx_strand_id
1 'polypeptide(L)'
;MKKEKSSIFETRLADASKLREAGNELFKAGDLAAAERRYRRALHHVDMDELQVQFGLTDAHRAALFAVKVPVLLNICQCALRSAAPGGAAEVIELATAAIAMDAGSAKAYFWRAKARMAAAGGGDIARAQEDMARAAELAPGDRGVRAGLQALRMRAREQERRSRRMWSGLFERARGGARQLGAAAAGGGGKGDGGLGVRGAAQGVRFLHRATMAFFVGTVALAVLGAVFVYRKGVLFPHQQEL
;
A
#
# COMPACT_ATOMS: atom_id res chain seq x y z
N MET A 1 30.15 28.11 -2.16
CA MET A 1 29.07 28.37 -1.18
C MET A 1 27.76 27.79 -1.69
N LYS A 2 27.00 27.07 -0.85
CA LYS A 2 25.66 26.55 -1.20
C LYS A 2 24.66 27.71 -1.07
N LYS A 3 24.14 28.27 -2.19
CA LYS A 3 23.21 29.43 -2.20
C LYS A 3 22.04 29.26 -1.22
N GLU A 4 21.92 30.13 -0.23
CA GLU A 4 20.85 30.06 0.77
C GLU A 4 19.46 30.27 0.16
N LYS A 5 18.43 29.88 0.93
CA LYS A 5 17.03 30.06 0.54
C LYS A 5 16.69 31.55 0.64
N SER A 6 16.38 32.18 -0.51
CA SER A 6 15.95 33.58 -0.55
C SER A 6 14.64 33.78 0.23
N SER A 7 14.45 34.96 0.82
CA SER A 7 13.17 35.40 1.41
C SER A 7 12.16 35.84 0.35
N ILE A 8 12.60 36.18 -0.86
CA ILE A 8 11.77 36.66 -1.97
C ILE A 8 11.12 35.46 -2.67
N PHE A 9 9.78 35.45 -2.75
CA PHE A 9 9.00 34.33 -3.27
C PHE A 9 9.38 33.94 -4.70
N GLU A 10 9.43 34.90 -5.61
CA GLU A 10 9.72 34.73 -7.03
C GLU A 10 11.13 34.20 -7.25
N THR A 11 12.10 34.72 -6.49
CA THR A 11 13.49 34.25 -6.51
C THR A 11 13.58 32.78 -6.11
N ARG A 12 12.81 32.35 -5.11
CA ARG A 12 12.76 30.94 -4.68
C ARG A 12 12.23 30.05 -5.80
N LEU A 13 11.15 30.45 -6.48
CA LEU A 13 10.58 29.69 -7.60
C LEU A 13 11.57 29.59 -8.78
N ALA A 14 12.24 30.70 -9.10
CA ALA A 14 13.22 30.75 -10.17
C ALA A 14 14.45 29.85 -9.87
N ASP A 15 14.97 29.91 -8.63
CA ASP A 15 16.09 29.06 -8.21
C ASP A 15 15.72 27.58 -8.25
N ALA A 16 14.54 27.23 -7.75
CA ALA A 16 14.06 25.84 -7.79
C ALA A 16 13.89 25.35 -9.23
N SER A 17 13.38 26.19 -10.13
CA SER A 17 13.21 25.84 -11.55
C SER A 17 14.56 25.58 -12.23
N LYS A 18 15.56 26.44 -12.00
CA LYS A 18 16.93 26.24 -12.50
C LYS A 18 17.57 24.95 -11.96
N LEU A 19 17.38 24.67 -10.67
CA LEU A 19 17.88 23.45 -10.05
C LEU A 19 17.18 22.20 -10.60
N ARG A 20 15.87 22.27 -10.85
CA ARG A 20 15.11 21.19 -11.50
C ARG A 20 15.64 20.93 -12.91
N GLU A 21 15.88 21.96 -13.70
CA GLU A 21 16.44 21.82 -15.05
C GLU A 21 17.83 21.20 -15.03
N ALA A 22 18.71 21.66 -14.13
CA ALA A 22 20.02 21.02 -13.94
C ALA A 22 19.91 19.55 -13.50
N GLY A 23 18.92 19.21 -12.66
CA GLY A 23 18.60 17.83 -12.30
C GLY A 23 18.14 17.00 -13.49
N ASN A 24 17.33 17.58 -14.39
CA ASN A 24 16.86 16.90 -15.60
C ASN A 24 18.03 16.52 -16.51
N GLU A 25 19.01 17.40 -16.69
CA GLU A 25 20.19 17.10 -17.49
C GLU A 25 21.04 15.97 -16.90
N LEU A 26 21.23 15.97 -15.57
CA LEU A 26 21.91 14.87 -14.87
C LEU A 26 21.13 13.55 -14.98
N PHE A 27 19.79 13.61 -14.90
CA PHE A 27 18.94 12.43 -15.03
C PHE A 27 19.04 11.82 -16.43
N LYS A 28 19.06 12.66 -17.47
CA LYS A 28 19.28 12.25 -18.87
C LYS A 28 20.67 11.64 -19.06
N ALA A 29 21.70 12.22 -18.43
CA ALA A 29 23.05 11.68 -18.41
C ALA A 29 23.19 10.36 -17.62
N GLY A 30 22.15 9.96 -16.88
CA GLY A 30 22.09 8.70 -16.15
C GLY A 30 22.61 8.77 -14.71
N ASP A 31 23.15 9.92 -14.28
CA ASP A 31 23.57 10.14 -12.89
C ASP A 31 22.37 10.44 -11.98
N LEU A 32 21.72 9.36 -11.54
CA LEU A 32 20.55 9.43 -10.67
C LEU A 32 20.82 10.08 -9.33
N ALA A 33 21.99 9.81 -8.73
CA ALA A 33 22.33 10.31 -7.42
C ALA A 33 22.55 11.83 -7.47
N ALA A 34 23.24 12.34 -8.49
CA ALA A 34 23.41 13.78 -8.66
C ALA A 34 22.09 14.47 -9.05
N ALA A 35 21.28 13.85 -9.92
CA ALA A 35 19.97 14.37 -10.28
C ALA A 35 19.07 14.52 -9.04
N GLU A 36 18.97 13.48 -8.21
CA GLU A 36 18.18 13.53 -6.98
C GLU A 36 18.68 14.62 -6.03
N ARG A 37 20.00 14.75 -5.83
CA ARG A 37 20.56 15.84 -5.00
C ARG A 37 20.12 17.22 -5.51
N ARG A 38 20.03 17.43 -6.83
CA ARG A 38 19.56 18.69 -7.41
C ARG A 38 18.06 18.88 -7.21
N TYR A 39 17.24 17.85 -7.37
CA TYR A 39 15.80 17.94 -7.12
C TYR A 39 15.48 18.20 -5.64
N ARG A 40 16.16 17.53 -4.71
CA ARG A 40 16.03 17.81 -3.27
C ARG A 40 16.41 19.24 -2.93
N ARG A 41 17.46 19.76 -3.59
CA ARG A 41 17.85 21.16 -3.43
C ARG A 41 16.79 22.09 -3.99
N ALA A 42 16.19 21.79 -5.14
CA ALA A 42 15.07 22.55 -5.68
C ALA A 42 13.89 22.56 -4.69
N LEU A 43 13.53 21.40 -4.15
CA LEU A 43 12.47 21.24 -3.16
C LEU A 43 12.71 22.13 -1.93
N HIS A 44 13.93 22.18 -1.40
CA HIS A 44 14.28 23.07 -0.28
C HIS A 44 13.94 24.55 -0.53
N HIS A 45 14.11 25.06 -1.76
CA HIS A 45 13.77 26.44 -2.09
C HIS A 45 12.25 26.67 -2.10
N VAL A 46 11.46 25.67 -2.53
CA VAL A 46 9.98 25.74 -2.59
C VAL A 46 9.28 25.09 -1.40
N ASP A 47 10.03 24.70 -0.38
CA ASP A 47 9.42 24.13 0.81
C ASP A 47 8.85 25.24 1.69
N MET A 48 7.60 25.10 2.09
CA MET A 48 6.85 26.10 2.86
C MET A 48 5.94 25.34 3.80
N ASP A 49 5.77 25.88 5.01
CA ASP A 49 4.85 25.34 5.99
C ASP A 49 3.42 25.34 5.44
N GLU A 50 2.64 24.33 5.81
CA GLU A 50 1.29 24.13 5.28
C GLU A 50 0.36 25.31 5.61
N LEU A 51 0.46 25.88 6.82
CA LEU A 51 -0.34 27.05 7.20
C LEU A 51 0.08 28.28 6.39
N GLN A 52 1.37 28.43 6.12
CA GLN A 52 1.86 29.52 5.26
C GLN A 52 1.33 29.38 3.83
N VAL A 53 1.24 28.17 3.29
CA VAL A 53 0.69 27.92 1.95
C VAL A 53 -0.81 28.20 1.92
N GLN A 54 -1.56 27.75 2.93
CA GLN A 54 -3.02 27.88 2.98
C GLN A 54 -3.48 29.31 3.27
N PHE A 55 -2.85 30.00 4.22
CA PHE A 55 -3.32 31.30 4.73
C PHE A 55 -2.39 32.47 4.38
N GLY A 56 -1.11 32.21 4.08
CA GLY A 56 -0.11 33.25 3.81
C GLY A 56 0.12 33.57 2.34
N LEU A 57 -0.44 32.77 1.42
CA LEU A 57 -0.33 32.98 -0.02
C LEU A 57 -1.67 33.38 -0.65
N THR A 58 -1.60 34.11 -1.74
CA THR A 58 -2.75 34.28 -2.64
C THR A 58 -2.95 33.00 -3.46
N ASP A 59 -4.12 32.82 -4.08
CA ASP A 59 -4.35 31.70 -4.99
C ASP A 59 -3.35 31.66 -6.15
N ALA A 60 -3.01 32.84 -6.69
CA ALA A 60 -2.01 32.96 -7.75
C ALA A 60 -0.61 32.49 -7.30
N HIS A 61 -0.18 32.88 -6.09
CA HIS A 61 1.09 32.41 -5.53
C HIS A 61 1.07 30.92 -5.22
N ARG A 62 -0.03 30.37 -4.68
CA ARG A 62 -0.18 28.92 -4.50
C ARG A 62 -0.05 28.17 -5.82
N ALA A 63 -0.75 28.61 -6.85
CA ALA A 63 -0.70 28.00 -8.18
C ALA A 63 0.74 28.04 -8.74
N ALA A 64 1.43 29.17 -8.65
CA ALA A 64 2.82 29.31 -9.07
C ALA A 64 3.78 28.40 -8.29
N LEU A 65 3.57 28.27 -6.98
CA LEU A 65 4.33 27.36 -6.13
C LEU A 65 4.13 25.90 -6.57
N PHE A 66 2.89 25.46 -6.75
CA PHE A 66 2.56 24.09 -7.11
C PHE A 66 3.04 23.72 -8.52
N ALA A 67 2.99 24.67 -9.46
CA ALA A 67 3.53 24.49 -10.81
C ALA A 67 5.05 24.17 -10.82
N VAL A 68 5.79 24.59 -9.79
CA VAL A 68 7.22 24.26 -9.62
C VAL A 68 7.40 23.03 -8.73
N LYS A 69 6.72 22.97 -7.57
CA LYS A 69 6.90 21.94 -6.54
C LYS A 69 6.46 20.56 -7.02
N VAL A 70 5.31 20.45 -7.70
CA VAL A 70 4.78 19.16 -8.17
C VAL A 70 5.76 18.46 -9.12
N PRO A 71 6.25 19.08 -10.22
CA PRO A 71 7.25 18.43 -11.07
C PRO A 71 8.53 18.02 -10.35
N VAL A 72 9.00 18.81 -9.37
CA VAL A 72 10.19 18.47 -8.58
C VAL A 72 9.95 17.19 -7.78
N LEU A 73 8.81 17.05 -7.11
CA LEU A 73 8.45 15.84 -6.37
C LEU A 73 8.39 14.62 -7.29
N LEU A 74 7.74 14.73 -8.45
CA LEU A 74 7.62 13.62 -9.40
C LEU A 74 8.97 13.18 -9.97
N ASN A 75 9.90 14.11 -10.15
CA ASN A 75 11.27 13.79 -10.58
C ASN A 75 12.05 13.05 -9.47
N ILE A 76 11.85 13.40 -8.20
CA ILE A 76 12.41 12.64 -7.07
C ILE A 76 11.82 11.23 -7.05
N CYS A 77 10.49 11.09 -7.21
CA CYS A 77 9.84 9.78 -7.30
C CYS A 77 10.47 8.89 -8.39
N GLN A 78 10.74 9.48 -9.55
CA GLN A 78 11.36 8.77 -10.66
C GLN A 78 12.79 8.32 -10.34
N CYS A 79 13.58 9.15 -9.65
CA CYS A 79 14.92 8.78 -9.20
C CYS A 79 14.86 7.65 -8.17
N ALA A 80 14.04 7.78 -7.14
CA ALA A 80 13.90 6.82 -6.05
C ALA A 80 13.46 5.42 -6.54
N LEU A 81 12.51 5.36 -7.50
CA LEU A 81 12.11 4.08 -8.08
C LEU A 81 13.16 3.49 -9.02
N ARG A 82 13.97 4.32 -9.69
CA ARG A 82 15.01 3.85 -10.62
C ARG A 82 16.29 3.42 -9.90
N SER A 83 16.62 4.03 -8.76
CA SER A 83 17.77 3.66 -7.93
C SER A 83 17.52 2.38 -7.12
N ALA A 84 16.25 1.99 -6.94
CA ALA A 84 15.83 0.80 -6.18
C ALA A 84 16.39 0.76 -4.74
N ALA A 85 16.64 1.92 -4.15
CA ALA A 85 17.13 2.03 -2.79
C ALA A 85 16.11 1.46 -1.78
N PRO A 86 16.56 0.84 -0.67
CA PRO A 86 15.68 0.41 0.41
C PRO A 86 14.80 1.57 0.89
N GLY A 87 13.50 1.32 1.06
CA GLY A 87 12.55 2.35 1.47
C GLY A 87 12.09 3.32 0.38
N GLY A 88 12.69 3.28 -0.82
CA GLY A 88 12.32 4.20 -1.92
C GLY A 88 10.85 4.11 -2.33
N ALA A 89 10.23 2.92 -2.24
CA ALA A 89 8.80 2.76 -2.51
C ALA A 89 7.91 3.50 -1.50
N ALA A 90 8.25 3.46 -0.21
CA ALA A 90 7.48 4.17 0.81
C ALA A 90 7.58 5.68 0.61
N GLU A 91 8.79 6.18 0.35
CA GLU A 91 9.01 7.60 0.06
C GLU A 91 8.22 8.06 -1.17
N VAL A 92 8.22 7.28 -2.25
CA VAL A 92 7.47 7.64 -3.47
C VAL A 92 5.98 7.72 -3.19
N ILE A 93 5.43 6.87 -2.32
CA ILE A 93 4.02 6.93 -1.93
C ILE A 93 3.70 8.26 -1.24
N GLU A 94 4.55 8.71 -0.32
CA GLU A 94 4.38 9.98 0.38
C GLU A 94 4.50 11.18 -0.57
N LEU A 95 5.58 11.23 -1.36
CA LEU A 95 5.83 12.34 -2.29
C LEU A 95 4.73 12.44 -3.36
N ALA A 96 4.29 11.30 -3.91
CA ALA A 96 3.21 11.29 -4.90
C ALA A 96 1.85 11.64 -4.28
N THR A 97 1.61 11.28 -3.02
CA THR A 97 0.39 11.69 -2.31
C THR A 97 0.37 13.20 -2.07
N ALA A 98 1.48 13.79 -1.66
CA ALA A 98 1.61 15.25 -1.57
C ALA A 98 1.40 15.93 -2.93
N ALA A 99 1.95 15.36 -4.01
CA ALA A 99 1.74 15.88 -5.36
C ALA A 99 0.27 15.84 -5.78
N ILE A 100 -0.48 14.79 -5.44
CA ILE A 100 -1.92 14.68 -5.72
C ILE A 100 -2.74 15.69 -4.91
N ALA A 101 -2.35 15.97 -3.66
CA ALA A 101 -3.00 16.99 -2.84
C ALA A 101 -2.83 18.40 -3.43
N MET A 102 -1.71 18.67 -4.10
CA MET A 102 -1.46 19.94 -4.80
C MET A 102 -2.07 20.00 -6.21
N ASP A 103 -2.11 18.87 -6.91
CA ASP A 103 -2.64 18.74 -8.27
C ASP A 103 -3.34 17.38 -8.45
N ALA A 104 -4.64 17.37 -8.20
CA ALA A 104 -5.50 16.19 -8.37
C ALA A 104 -5.68 15.78 -9.85
N GLY A 105 -5.27 16.64 -10.79
CA GLY A 105 -5.24 16.34 -12.23
C GLY A 105 -3.94 15.66 -12.69
N SER A 106 -2.98 15.45 -11.80
CA SER A 106 -1.66 14.93 -12.16
C SER A 106 -1.67 13.41 -12.43
N ALA A 107 -1.90 13.02 -13.69
CA ALA A 107 -1.82 11.61 -14.11
C ALA A 107 -0.50 10.94 -13.72
N LYS A 108 0.61 11.69 -13.79
CA LYS A 108 1.96 11.22 -13.42
C LYS A 108 2.08 10.93 -11.92
N ALA A 109 1.45 11.71 -11.05
CA ALA A 109 1.49 11.48 -9.61
C ALA A 109 0.82 10.15 -9.25
N TYR A 110 -0.39 9.92 -9.76
CA TYR A 110 -1.08 8.63 -9.61
C TYR A 110 -0.25 7.47 -10.18
N PHE A 111 0.32 7.63 -11.37
CA PHE A 111 1.19 6.63 -11.98
C PHE A 111 2.38 6.24 -11.09
N TRP A 112 3.10 7.22 -10.53
CA TRP A 112 4.25 6.93 -9.66
C TRP A 112 3.84 6.28 -8.35
N ARG A 113 2.74 6.73 -7.74
CA ARG A 113 2.19 6.11 -6.52
C ARG A 113 1.77 4.66 -6.76
N ALA A 114 1.13 4.37 -7.89
CA ALA A 114 0.77 3.02 -8.29
C ALA A 114 2.01 2.12 -8.42
N LYS A 115 3.05 2.59 -9.13
CA LYS A 115 4.31 1.83 -9.28
C LYS A 115 4.97 1.54 -7.95
N ALA A 116 4.96 2.50 -7.02
CA ALA A 116 5.52 2.34 -5.70
C ALA A 116 4.71 1.35 -4.84
N ARG A 117 3.38 1.42 -4.86
CA ARG A 117 2.50 0.46 -4.18
C ARG A 117 2.70 -0.98 -4.67
N MET A 118 2.99 -1.16 -5.97
CA MET A 118 3.37 -2.48 -6.53
C MET A 118 4.75 -2.98 -6.08
N ALA A 119 5.67 -2.05 -5.80
CA ALA A 119 7.06 -2.34 -5.42
C ALA A 119 7.26 -2.45 -3.90
N ALA A 120 6.28 -2.01 -3.10
CA ALA A 120 6.33 -2.04 -1.64
C ALA A 120 6.58 -3.46 -1.10
N ALA A 121 7.27 -3.52 0.04
CA ALA A 121 7.58 -4.77 0.73
C ALA A 121 6.30 -5.54 1.10
N GLY A 122 6.39 -6.87 1.22
CA GLY A 122 5.23 -7.72 1.56
C GLY A 122 4.32 -8.06 0.39
N GLY A 123 4.78 -7.85 -0.85
CA GLY A 123 4.03 -8.21 -2.07
C GLY A 123 3.23 -7.05 -2.68
N GLY A 124 3.24 -5.87 -2.06
CA GLY A 124 2.59 -4.66 -2.55
C GLY A 124 1.08 -4.62 -2.35
N ASP A 125 0.54 -3.41 -2.27
CA ASP A 125 -0.91 -3.16 -2.19
C ASP A 125 -1.48 -3.04 -3.60
N ILE A 126 -1.79 -4.20 -4.21
CA ILE A 126 -2.21 -4.28 -5.61
C ILE A 126 -3.58 -3.64 -5.83
N ALA A 127 -4.49 -3.70 -4.86
CA ALA A 127 -5.81 -3.08 -4.97
C ALA A 127 -5.69 -1.56 -5.08
N ARG A 128 -4.97 -0.92 -4.16
CA ARG A 128 -4.74 0.53 -4.21
C ARG A 128 -3.89 0.96 -5.40
N ALA A 129 -2.97 0.10 -5.87
CA ALA A 129 -2.22 0.36 -7.09
C ALA A 129 -3.10 0.32 -8.36
N GLN A 130 -4.13 -0.55 -8.39
CA GLN A 130 -5.11 -0.59 -9.47
C GLN A 130 -5.96 0.68 -9.51
N GLU A 131 -6.43 1.17 -8.35
CA GLU A 131 -7.16 2.43 -8.25
C GLU A 131 -6.35 3.61 -8.78
N ASP A 132 -5.10 3.75 -8.34
CA ASP A 132 -4.21 4.81 -8.82
C ASP A 132 -3.94 4.71 -10.33
N MET A 133 -3.67 3.51 -10.84
CA MET A 133 -3.37 3.34 -12.27
C MET A 133 -4.61 3.56 -13.14
N ALA A 134 -5.80 3.20 -12.66
CA ALA A 134 -7.06 3.51 -13.32
C ALA A 134 -7.26 5.03 -13.39
N ARG A 135 -7.04 5.73 -12.28
CA ARG A 135 -7.13 7.19 -12.26
C ARG A 135 -6.11 7.86 -13.19
N ALA A 136 -4.88 7.34 -13.25
CA ALA A 136 -3.87 7.79 -14.21
C ALA A 136 -4.33 7.59 -15.67
N ALA A 137 -5.03 6.48 -15.97
CA ALA A 137 -5.55 6.18 -17.30
C ALA A 137 -6.73 7.05 -17.70
N GLU A 138 -7.59 7.43 -16.74
CA GLU A 138 -8.67 8.41 -16.96
C GLU A 138 -8.09 9.79 -17.33
N LEU A 139 -7.07 10.23 -16.61
CA LEU A 139 -6.44 11.53 -16.81
C LEU A 139 -5.52 11.57 -18.06
N ALA A 140 -4.97 10.42 -18.47
CA ALA A 140 -4.06 10.32 -19.62
C ALA A 140 -4.28 9.04 -20.45
N PRO A 141 -5.42 8.88 -21.16
CA PRO A 141 -5.78 7.64 -21.86
C PRO A 141 -4.80 7.24 -22.97
N GLY A 142 -4.08 8.22 -23.54
CA GLY A 142 -3.07 8.02 -24.57
C GLY A 142 -1.68 7.59 -24.07
N ASP A 143 -1.43 7.60 -22.76
CA ASP A 143 -0.08 7.37 -22.22
C ASP A 143 0.36 5.89 -22.31
N ARG A 144 1.49 5.65 -22.97
CA ARG A 144 2.06 4.30 -23.16
C ARG A 144 2.53 3.68 -21.85
N GLY A 145 3.08 4.48 -20.95
CA GLY A 145 3.57 4.04 -19.64
C GLY A 145 2.43 3.58 -18.75
N VAL A 146 1.32 4.32 -18.72
CA VAL A 146 0.11 3.94 -17.97
C VAL A 146 -0.48 2.64 -18.49
N ARG A 147 -0.61 2.48 -19.82
CA ARG A 147 -1.09 1.22 -20.42
C ARG A 147 -0.19 0.04 -20.06
N ALA A 148 1.13 0.21 -20.15
CA ALA A 148 2.08 -0.82 -19.74
C ALA A 148 1.97 -1.15 -18.23
N GLY A 149 1.78 -0.12 -17.39
CA GLY A 149 1.56 -0.26 -15.95
C GLY A 149 0.31 -1.08 -15.61
N LEU A 150 -0.81 -0.84 -16.29
CA LEU A 150 -2.04 -1.63 -16.13
C LEU A 150 -1.82 -3.10 -16.47
N GLN A 151 -1.07 -3.41 -17.54
CA GLN A 151 -0.74 -4.79 -17.88
C GLN A 151 0.16 -5.44 -16.81
N ALA A 152 1.17 -4.73 -16.31
CA ALA A 152 2.03 -5.21 -15.23
C ALA A 152 1.23 -5.48 -13.94
N LEU A 153 0.25 -4.64 -13.61
CA LEU A 153 -0.66 -4.85 -12.48
C LEU A 153 -1.49 -6.12 -12.63
N ARG A 154 -2.06 -6.36 -13.81
CA ARG A 154 -2.83 -7.59 -14.08
C ARG A 154 -1.97 -8.84 -13.89
N MET A 155 -0.73 -8.81 -14.37
CA MET A 155 0.20 -9.93 -14.19
C MET A 155 0.57 -10.15 -12.73
N ARG A 156 0.85 -9.07 -11.98
CA ARG A 156 1.13 -9.13 -10.54
C ARG A 156 -0.04 -9.66 -9.73
N ALA A 157 -1.27 -9.24 -10.04
CA ALA A 157 -2.49 -9.71 -9.39
C ALA A 157 -2.68 -11.22 -9.58
N ARG A 158 -2.55 -11.71 -10.82
CA ARG A 158 -2.62 -13.14 -11.15
C ARG A 158 -1.56 -13.96 -10.42
N GLU A 159 -0.35 -13.42 -10.29
CA GLU A 159 0.74 -14.09 -9.58
C GLU A 159 0.47 -14.19 -8.07
N GLN A 160 -0.01 -13.11 -7.45
CA GLN A 160 -0.43 -13.15 -6.04
C GLN A 160 -1.54 -14.17 -5.82
N GLU A 161 -2.57 -14.16 -6.68
CA GLU A 161 -3.68 -15.10 -6.59
C GLU A 161 -3.23 -16.56 -6.75
N ARG A 162 -2.30 -16.81 -7.69
CA ARG A 162 -1.68 -18.12 -7.90
C ARG A 162 -0.88 -18.57 -6.68
N ARG A 163 -0.11 -17.68 -6.07
CA ARG A 163 0.63 -17.97 -4.83
C ARG A 163 -0.33 -18.28 -3.67
N SER A 164 -1.36 -17.46 -3.48
CA SER A 164 -2.38 -17.68 -2.46
C SER A 164 -3.05 -19.04 -2.64
N ARG A 165 -3.50 -19.39 -3.86
CA ARG A 165 -4.09 -20.70 -4.16
C ARG A 165 -3.16 -21.87 -3.83
N ARG A 166 -1.87 -21.76 -4.18
CA ARG A 166 -0.86 -22.80 -3.87
C ARG A 166 -0.64 -22.96 -2.36
N MET A 167 -0.58 -21.85 -1.61
CA MET A 167 -0.44 -21.90 -0.16
C MET A 167 -1.65 -22.55 0.50
N TRP A 168 -2.87 -22.16 0.11
CA TRP A 168 -4.10 -22.71 0.67
C TRP A 168 -4.28 -24.20 0.35
N SER A 169 -4.07 -24.61 -0.92
CA SER A 169 -4.15 -26.03 -1.30
C SER A 169 -3.16 -26.91 -0.52
N GLY A 170 -1.90 -26.48 -0.39
CA GLY A 170 -0.91 -27.20 0.41
C GLY A 170 -1.26 -27.28 1.90
N LEU A 171 -1.93 -26.27 2.45
CA LEU A 171 -2.40 -26.28 3.84
C LEU A 171 -3.57 -27.27 4.04
N PHE A 172 -4.53 -27.30 3.10
CA PHE A 172 -5.64 -28.27 3.11
C PHE A 172 -5.16 -29.72 2.95
N GLU A 173 -4.15 -29.97 2.12
CA GLU A 173 -3.57 -31.31 1.95
C GLU A 173 -2.87 -31.78 3.23
N ARG A 174 -2.09 -30.92 3.88
CA ARG A 174 -1.47 -31.22 5.18
C ARG A 174 -2.52 -31.45 6.27
N ALA A 175 -3.58 -30.64 6.30
CA ALA A 175 -4.67 -30.83 7.24
C ALA A 175 -5.38 -32.18 7.03
N ARG A 176 -5.64 -32.57 5.78
CA ARG A 176 -6.16 -33.91 5.44
C ARG A 176 -5.19 -35.03 5.83
N GLY A 177 -3.90 -34.84 5.61
CA GLY A 177 -2.85 -35.80 6.00
C GLY A 177 -2.76 -36.00 7.51
N GLY A 178 -2.78 -34.90 8.28
CA GLY A 178 -2.78 -34.94 9.74
C GLY A 178 -4.05 -35.57 10.32
N ALA A 179 -5.22 -35.27 9.75
CA ALA A 179 -6.48 -35.93 10.12
C ALA A 179 -6.45 -37.45 9.86
N ARG A 180 -5.83 -37.89 8.76
CA ARG A 180 -5.62 -39.31 8.46
C ARG A 180 -4.65 -39.99 9.43
N GLN A 181 -3.56 -39.33 9.82
CA GLN A 181 -2.60 -39.86 10.80
C GLN A 181 -3.20 -39.99 12.20
N LEU A 182 -3.98 -39.01 12.64
CA LEU A 182 -4.72 -39.08 13.92
C LEU A 182 -5.78 -40.20 13.90
N GLY A 183 -6.50 -40.36 12.78
CA GLY A 183 -7.45 -41.45 12.60
C GLY A 183 -6.78 -42.84 12.58
N ALA A 184 -5.60 -42.96 11.96
CA ALA A 184 -4.82 -44.20 11.93
C ALA A 184 -4.21 -44.55 13.29
N ALA A 185 -3.70 -43.55 14.04
CA ALA A 185 -3.20 -43.76 15.40
C ALA A 185 -4.31 -44.19 16.38
N ALA A 186 -5.53 -43.67 16.23
CA ALA A 186 -6.70 -44.11 17.00
C ALA A 186 -7.14 -45.54 16.64
N ALA A 187 -6.98 -45.96 15.38
CA ALA A 187 -7.29 -47.32 14.92
C ALA A 187 -6.20 -48.36 15.27
N GLY A 188 -4.95 -47.93 15.46
CA GLY A 188 -3.81 -48.78 15.84
C GLY A 188 -3.72 -49.12 17.34
N GLY A 189 -4.53 -48.48 18.20
CA GLY A 189 -4.60 -48.73 19.65
C GLY A 189 -5.47 -49.92 20.07
N GLY A 190 -5.75 -50.86 19.16
CA GLY A 190 -6.58 -52.04 19.41
C GLY A 190 -5.85 -53.14 20.19
N GLY A 191 -5.61 -52.90 21.47
CA GLY A 191 -5.22 -53.94 22.43
C GLY A 191 -6.36 -54.93 22.64
N LYS A 192 -6.07 -56.19 22.34
CA LYS A 192 -6.93 -57.37 22.49
C LYS A 192 -7.44 -57.46 23.94
N GLY A 193 -8.74 -57.22 24.15
CA GLY A 193 -9.41 -57.37 25.44
C GLY A 193 -10.75 -58.06 25.22
N ASP A 194 -10.81 -59.34 25.56
CA ASP A 194 -12.00 -60.19 25.52
C ASP A 194 -12.93 -59.81 26.68
N GLY A 195 -14.23 -59.70 26.44
CA GLY A 195 -15.21 -59.38 27.49
C GLY A 195 -16.41 -58.57 26.98
N GLY A 196 -17.57 -59.22 26.98
CA GLY A 196 -18.82 -58.68 26.48
C GLY A 196 -19.47 -57.56 27.33
N LEU A 197 -20.66 -57.18 26.83
CA LEU A 197 -21.61 -56.15 27.29
C LEU A 197 -21.40 -54.73 26.74
N GLY A 198 -22.47 -54.19 26.12
CA GLY A 198 -22.73 -52.75 26.16
C GLY A 198 -22.97 -52.01 24.84
N VAL A 199 -23.53 -52.62 23.79
CA VAL A 199 -23.98 -51.88 22.59
C VAL A 199 -25.25 -51.09 22.92
N ARG A 200 -25.11 -49.92 23.57
CA ARG A 200 -26.16 -48.87 23.65
C ARG A 200 -25.66 -47.49 24.11
N GLY A 201 -24.43 -47.34 24.60
CA GLY A 201 -23.90 -46.05 25.10
C GLY A 201 -23.15 -45.15 24.09
N ALA A 202 -22.62 -45.69 22.99
CA ALA A 202 -21.68 -44.96 22.13
C ALA A 202 -22.33 -43.96 21.15
N ALA A 203 -23.61 -44.15 20.79
CA ALA A 203 -24.29 -43.29 19.82
C ALA A 203 -24.72 -41.92 20.39
N GLN A 204 -24.78 -41.77 21.72
CA GLN A 204 -25.14 -40.50 22.38
C GLN A 204 -23.91 -39.59 22.58
N GLY A 205 -22.71 -40.14 22.81
CA GLY A 205 -21.48 -39.36 22.99
C GLY A 205 -20.99 -38.65 21.73
N VAL A 206 -21.07 -39.30 20.56
CA VAL A 206 -20.60 -38.73 19.28
C VAL A 206 -21.50 -37.56 18.81
N ARG A 207 -22.79 -37.60 19.11
CA ARG A 207 -23.73 -36.50 18.81
C ARG A 207 -23.55 -35.31 19.75
N PHE A 208 -23.07 -35.53 20.97
CA PHE A 208 -22.76 -34.45 21.92
C PHE A 208 -21.48 -33.71 21.53
N LEU A 209 -20.46 -34.43 21.05
CA LEU A 209 -19.18 -33.84 20.64
C LEU A 209 -19.29 -33.02 19.34
N HIS A 210 -20.18 -33.39 18.43
CA HIS A 210 -20.41 -32.62 17.19
C HIS A 210 -21.18 -31.30 17.44
N ARG A 211 -22.09 -31.28 18.42
CA ARG A 211 -22.80 -30.03 18.82
C ARG A 211 -21.88 -29.09 19.61
N ALA A 212 -21.00 -29.61 20.46
CA ALA A 212 -20.05 -28.79 21.22
C ALA A 212 -18.96 -28.13 20.34
N THR A 213 -18.47 -28.84 19.32
CA THR A 213 -17.46 -28.30 18.39
C THR A 213 -18.05 -27.26 17.42
N MET A 214 -19.28 -27.42 16.96
CA MET A 214 -19.97 -26.38 16.18
C MET A 214 -20.32 -25.14 17.01
N ALA A 215 -20.70 -25.30 18.28
CA ALA A 215 -20.96 -24.15 19.16
C ALA A 215 -19.69 -23.31 19.41
N PHE A 216 -18.52 -23.94 19.54
CA PHE A 216 -17.25 -23.24 19.70
C PHE A 216 -16.81 -22.49 18.44
N PHE A 217 -17.06 -23.07 17.26
CA PHE A 217 -16.70 -22.46 15.97
C PHE A 217 -17.64 -21.31 15.59
N VAL A 218 -18.95 -21.44 15.85
CA VAL A 218 -19.92 -20.37 15.62
C VAL A 218 -19.72 -19.23 16.64
N GLY A 219 -19.41 -19.54 17.90
CA GLY A 219 -19.14 -18.53 18.94
C GLY A 219 -17.88 -17.71 18.69
N THR A 220 -16.79 -18.34 18.21
CA THR A 220 -15.54 -17.63 17.89
C THR A 220 -15.68 -16.75 16.66
N VAL A 221 -16.41 -17.19 15.63
CA VAL A 221 -16.71 -16.37 14.45
C VAL A 221 -17.66 -15.21 14.81
N ALA A 222 -18.67 -15.43 15.65
CA ALA A 222 -19.58 -14.37 16.10
C ALA A 222 -18.87 -13.29 16.95
N LEU A 223 -17.94 -13.68 17.84
CA LEU A 223 -17.12 -12.74 18.61
C LEU A 223 -16.15 -11.96 17.71
N ALA A 224 -15.57 -12.58 16.69
CA ALA A 224 -14.70 -11.90 15.72
C ALA A 224 -15.48 -10.89 14.87
N VAL A 225 -16.70 -11.23 14.43
CA VAL A 225 -17.57 -10.34 13.64
C VAL A 225 -18.12 -9.20 14.51
N LEU A 226 -18.54 -9.47 15.75
CA LEU A 226 -18.99 -8.42 16.68
C LEU A 226 -17.85 -7.50 17.12
N GLY A 227 -16.64 -8.03 17.33
CA GLY A 227 -15.44 -7.24 17.60
C GLY A 227 -15.08 -6.33 16.42
N ALA A 228 -15.15 -6.84 15.19
CA ALA A 228 -14.93 -6.05 13.98
C ALA A 228 -15.99 -4.95 13.81
N VAL A 229 -17.27 -5.24 14.06
CA VAL A 229 -18.35 -4.24 13.99
C VAL A 229 -18.25 -3.20 15.12
N PHE A 230 -17.83 -3.57 16.33
CA PHE A 230 -17.64 -2.64 17.45
C PHE A 230 -16.46 -1.68 17.20
N VAL A 231 -15.34 -2.19 16.66
CA VAL A 231 -14.20 -1.35 16.24
C VAL A 231 -14.59 -0.42 15.09
N TYR A 232 -15.38 -0.91 14.13
CA TYR A 232 -15.86 -0.09 13.01
C TYR A 232 -16.86 0.99 13.45
N ARG A 233 -17.71 0.69 14.45
CA ARG A 233 -18.74 1.63 14.95
C ARG A 233 -18.18 2.69 15.90
N LYS A 234 -17.09 2.41 16.62
CA LYS A 234 -16.36 3.44 17.39
C LYS A 234 -15.45 4.34 16.54
N GLY A 235 -15.05 3.90 15.34
CA GLY A 235 -14.24 4.72 14.42
C GLY A 235 -15.01 5.75 13.59
N VAL A 236 -16.35 5.76 13.64
CA VAL A 236 -17.20 6.58 12.74
C VAL A 236 -18.15 7.53 13.49
N LEU A 237 -18.16 7.53 14.83
CA LEU A 237 -18.99 8.41 15.65
C LEU A 237 -18.14 9.12 16.71
N PHE A 238 -17.44 10.19 16.32
CA PHE A 238 -17.51 11.51 16.98
C PHE A 238 -16.66 12.55 16.22
N PRO A 239 -17.31 13.59 15.66
CA PRO A 239 -16.70 14.89 15.33
C PRO A 239 -16.74 15.84 16.55
N HIS A 240 -16.15 17.04 16.42
CA HIS A 240 -15.99 18.17 17.39
C HIS A 240 -14.72 18.14 18.24
N GLN A 241 -13.80 19.12 18.07
CA GLN A 241 -13.78 20.52 18.55
C GLN A 241 -13.42 20.68 20.04
N GLN A 242 -12.54 21.66 20.28
CA GLN A 242 -12.24 22.40 21.52
C GLN A 242 -11.42 21.64 22.61
N GLU A 243 -10.36 22.16 23.24
CA GLU A 243 -9.73 23.50 23.32
C GLU A 243 -8.21 23.37 23.55
N LEU A 244 -7.41 24.23 22.91
CA LEU A 244 -6.63 25.34 23.50
C LEU A 244 -6.10 26.22 22.36
#